data_AF-A0A2E5M6X7-F1
#
_entry.id   AF-A0A2E5M6X7-F1
#
_cell.length_a   1.000
_cell.length_b   1.000
_cell.length_c   1.000
_cell.angle_alpha   90.00
_cell.angle_beta   90.00
_cell.angle_gamma   90.00
#
_symmetry.space_group_name_H-M   'P 1'
#
loop_
_entity.id
_entity.type
_entity.pdbx_description
1 polymer ?
#
loop_
_entity_poly.entity_id
_entity_poly.type
_entity_poly.pdbx_seq_one_letter_code
_entity_poly.pdbx_strand_id
1 'polypeptide(L)' 'MNIIIGILFSPMAFALCFLWPLVTQLVVALQFLESGWPAIVFGAVIATGLGLLAQFRESWVWIK' A
#
# COMPACT_ATOMS: atom_id res chain seq x y z
N MET A 1 18.97 -9.19 -11.17
CA MET A 1 18.09 -9.44 -10.00
C MET A 1 16.99 -10.39 -10.44
N ASN A 2 16.62 -11.42 -9.66
CA ASN A 2 15.53 -12.33 -10.05
C ASN A 2 14.22 -11.54 -10.18
N ILE A 3 13.44 -11.79 -11.26
CA ILE A 3 12.18 -11.11 -11.57
C ILE A 3 11.21 -11.16 -10.37
N ILE A 4 11.16 -12.30 -9.68
CA ILE A 4 10.31 -12.54 -8.51
C ILE A 4 10.63 -11.56 -7.37
N ILE A 5 11.91 -11.31 -7.11
CA ILE A 5 12.36 -10.37 -6.07
C ILE A 5 11.96 -8.94 -6.46
N GLY A 6 12.14 -8.57 -7.72
CA GLY A 6 11.72 -7.25 -8.22
C GLY A 6 10.22 -6.99 -8.07
N ILE A 7 9.38 -8.01 -8.29
CA ILE A 7 7.93 -7.89 -8.12
C ILE A 7 7.56 -7.80 -6.64
N LEU A 8 8.09 -8.67 -5.78
CA LEU A 8 7.82 -8.69 -4.34
C LEU A 8 8.21 -7.37 -3.64
N PHE A 9 9.32 -6.78 -4.05
CA PHE A 9 9.80 -5.51 -3.51
C PHE A 9 9.39 -4.29 -4.35
N SER A 10 8.48 -4.48 -5.31
CA SER A 10 7.90 -3.37 -6.06
C SER A 10 7.09 -2.46 -5.12
N PRO A 11 7.01 -1.15 -5.41
CA PRO A 11 6.15 -0.23 -4.67
C PRO A 11 4.71 -0.72 -4.57
N MET A 12 4.20 -1.35 -5.64
CA MET A 12 2.82 -1.84 -5.66
C MET A 12 2.60 -3.05 -4.75
N ALA A 13 3.54 -3.99 -4.76
CA ALA A 13 3.46 -5.14 -3.84
C ALA A 13 3.56 -4.69 -2.38
N PHE A 14 4.46 -3.75 -2.07
CA PHE A 14 4.52 -3.12 -0.75
C PHE A 14 3.22 -2.39 -0.39
N ALA A 15 2.66 -1.64 -1.34
CA ALA A 15 1.41 -0.93 -1.13
C ALA A 15 0.25 -1.87 -0.76
N LEU A 16 0.05 -2.91 -1.55
CA LEU A 16 -1.10 -3.81 -1.39
C LEU A 16 -0.94 -4.78 -0.22
N CYS A 17 0.26 -5.33 -0.01
CA CYS A 17 0.47 -6.36 1.01
C CYS A 17 0.80 -5.79 2.40
N PHE A 18 1.34 -4.57 2.47
CA PHE A 18 1.76 -3.97 3.74
C PHE A 18 1.00 -2.68 4.07
N LEU A 19 1.04 -1.67 3.18
CA LEU A 19 0.39 -0.38 3.47
C LEU A 19 -1.12 -0.49 3.58
N TRP A 20 -1.78 -1.30 2.76
CA TRP A 20 -3.24 -1.43 2.81
C TRP A 20 -3.73 -1.94 4.17
N PRO A 21 -3.28 -3.11 4.68
CA PRO A 21 -3.65 -3.55 6.03
C PRO A 21 -3.30 -2.52 7.11
N LEU A 22 -2.13 -1.87 7.01
CA LEU A 22 -1.67 -0.88 7.98
C LEU A 22 -2.60 0.35 8.03
N VAL A 23 -2.96 0.91 6.87
CA VAL A 23 -3.87 2.06 6.80
C VAL A 23 -5.25 1.69 7.31
N THR A 24 -5.77 0.50 6.95
CA THR A 24 -7.06 0.02 7.46
C THR A 24 -7.03 -0.11 9.00
N GLN A 25 -5.98 -0.69 9.57
CA GLN A 25 -5.83 -0.78 11.03
C GLN A 25 -5.70 0.61 11.68
N LEU A 26 -4.95 1.52 11.06
CA LEU A 26 -4.73 2.86 11.57
C LEU A 26 -6.04 3.66 11.66
N VAL A 27 -6.86 3.66 10.61
CA VAL A 27 -8.13 4.42 10.62
C VAL A 27 -9.15 3.86 11.61
N VAL A 28 -9.12 2.55 11.85
CA VAL A 28 -9.94 1.91 12.90
C VAL A 28 -9.41 2.27 14.29
N ALA A 29 -8.10 2.20 14.51
CA ALA A 29 -7.48 2.53 15.79
C ALA A 29 -7.68 4.00 16.18
N LEU A 30 -7.69 4.91 15.20
CA LEU A 30 -7.97 6.34 15.39
C LEU A 30 -9.46 6.65 15.49
N GLN A 31 -10.35 5.65 15.43
CA GLN A 31 -11.81 5.81 15.43
C GLN A 31 -12.33 6.72 14.31
N PHE A 32 -11.60 6.81 13.19
CA PHE A 32 -12.04 7.57 12.01
C PHE A 32 -13.09 6.82 11.21
N LEU A 33 -13.01 5.49 11.20
CA LEU A 33 -13.96 4.60 10.56
C LEU A 33 -14.22 3.38 11.44
N GLU A 34 -15.45 2.86 11.38
CA GLU A 34 -15.78 1.58 12.00
C GLU A 34 -15.02 0.43 11.33
N SER A 35 -14.76 -0.64 12.10
CA SER A 35 -14.17 -1.84 11.54
C SER A 35 -15.10 -2.48 10.51
N GLY A 36 -14.55 -2.93 9.39
CA GLY A 36 -15.30 -3.60 8.34
C GLY A 36 -15.03 -3.00 6.96
N TRP A 37 -15.99 -3.17 6.06
CA TRP A 37 -15.85 -2.78 4.65
C TRP A 37 -15.43 -1.32 4.44
N PRO A 38 -15.98 -0.31 5.15
CA PRO A 38 -15.58 1.08 4.95
C PRO A 38 -14.08 1.32 5.18
N ALA A 39 -13.53 0.80 6.28
CA ALA A 39 -12.10 0.93 6.59
C ALA A 39 -11.20 0.12 5.65
N ILE A 40 -11.67 -1.04 5.18
CA ILE A 40 -10.95 -1.87 4.20
C ILE A 40 -10.86 -1.14 2.86
N VAL A 41 -11.98 -0.62 2.35
CA VAL A 41 -12.01 0.12 1.08
C VAL A 41 -11.19 1.41 1.18
N PHE A 42 -11.32 2.14 2.30
CA PHE A 42 -10.51 3.35 2.52
C PHE A 42 -9.01 3.05 2.49
N GLY A 43 -8.57 2.02 3.22
CA GLY A 43 -7.17 1.60 3.20
C GLY A 43 -6.71 1.19 1.81
N ALA A 44 -7.55 0.50 1.03
CA ALA A 44 -7.21 0.06 -0.33
C ALA A 44 -6.98 1.25 -1.26
N VAL A 45 -7.86 2.27 -1.19
CA VAL A 45 -7.78 3.48 -2.02
C VAL A 45 -6.50 4.26 -1.70
N ILE A 46 -6.22 4.49 -0.41
CA ILE A 46 -5.03 5.23 0.00
C ILE A 46 -3.75 4.47 -0.36
N ALA A 47 -3.66 3.19 -0.02
CA ALA A 47 -2.47 2.40 -0.27
C ALA A 47 -2.19 2.27 -1.78
N THR A 48 -3.21 1.98 -2.59
CA THR A 48 -3.06 1.89 -4.05
C THR A 48 -2.61 3.23 -4.64
N GLY A 49 -3.20 4.35 -4.20
CA GLY A 49 -2.80 5.69 -4.64
C GLY A 49 -1.33 5.99 -4.33
N LEU A 50 -0.88 5.69 -3.11
CA LEU A 50 0.53 5.86 -2.71
C LEU A 50 1.46 4.92 -3.48
N GLY A 51 1.04 3.66 -3.70
CA GLY A 51 1.79 2.69 -4.49
C GLY A 51 1.97 3.13 -5.94
N LEU A 52 0.92 3.67 -6.58
CA LEU A 52 0.99 4.21 -7.94
C LEU A 52 1.93 5.43 -7.99
N LEU A 53 1.80 6.36 -7.05
CA LEU A 53 2.68 7.53 -6.97
C LEU A 53 4.15 7.12 -6.81
N ALA A 54 4.44 6.15 -5.94
CA ALA A 54 5.79 5.64 -5.75
C ALA A 54 6.33 4.92 -6.99
N GLN A 55 5.48 4.16 -7.70
CA GLN A 55 5.83 3.49 -8.96
C GLN A 55 6.19 4.51 -10.05
N PHE A 56 5.38 5.55 -10.25
CA PHE A 56 5.59 6.53 -11.32
C PHE A 56 6.71 7.53 -11.04
N ARG A 57 7.04 7.78 -9.77
CA ARG A 57 8.12 8.72 -9.41
C ARG A 57 9.51 8.10 -9.46
N GLU A 58 9.62 6.79 -9.75
CA GLU A 58 10.87 6.02 -9.65
C GLU A 58 11.59 6.25 -8.29
N SER A 59 10.83 6.64 -7.27
CA SER A 59 11.34 7.08 -5.97
C SER A 59 11.76 5.90 -5.09
N TRP A 60 11.54 4.68 -5.60
CA TRP A 60 11.81 3.45 -4.87
C TRP A 60 13.23 3.00 -5.15
N VAL A 61 13.95 2.65 -4.07
CA VAL A 61 15.36 2.22 -4.09
C VAL A 61 15.63 1.12 -5.12
N TRP A 62 14.62 0.34 -5.49
CA TRP A 62 14.71 -0.83 -6.35
C TRP A 62 14.21 -0.65 -7.79
N ILE A 63 13.71 0.54 -8.16
CA ILE A 63 13.30 0.84 -9.55
C ILE A 63 14.50 1.31 -10.41
N LYS A 64 15.62 1.69 -9.78
CA LYS A 64 16.88 2.01 -10.46
C LYS A 64 17.74 0.78 -10.74
#